data_AF-A0A8H8P812-F1
#
_entry.id   AF-A0A8H8P812-F1
#
_cell.length_a   1.000
_cell.length_b   1.000
_cell.length_c   1.000
_cell.angle_alpha   90.00
_cell.angle_beta   90.00
_cell.angle_gamma   90.00
#
_symmetry.space_group_name_H-M   'P 1'
#
loop_
_entity.id
_entity.type
_entity.pdbx_description
1 polymer ?
#
loop_
_entity_poly.entity_id
_entity_poly.type
_entity_poly.pdbx_seq_one_letter_code
_entity_poly.pdbx_strand_id
1 'polypeptide(L)'
;MANTTVKGAIHIHGQNPQFLVEKVIRTRIWESAYWKEQCFALTAESLIDKAIELNSIGGVYGNQRPTDFISLLLKLLQIQPEKEILIEYLMVDEFKYLRALAAMYIRMTFPPVEVYELLEPLLKDYRKLRLRNMAGYSLTFMDEFVDQLLTEERVCDIILPRLAKREVLEETEGLAPRTSVLLDAMAGKSVSDDEDGAKKTRKRSESIHSDRSVSRGRSLSRSSRSAKSSSNFVDMQERFVSKSPSRSRSRSRSRYLYSRSGRYLSNATRGRLLSSSAPLRSESIEPPPAGGHSTSVAQSLLLRTTREAALKTSGVTWKDEANENGRETRKMNMYQSLRDAMSVAMTKDDTAVVFGEDVAFGGVFRCTMGLAEEFGRQRVFNTPLTEQGIAGFAIGMASMGHTAIAEIQFADYIYPAFDQLVNEAAKFRYRSGGRYDVGKLTVRTPSMSVGHGGLYHSQSPEGTGGDPKKSYQAKGLLLSAIRDPNPVIFLEPKILYRSSVEQVPIDDFELPIGKAEVLTKGNDVTLLTYGSPVYTCENAISLIRNPPPSIAHLIPESSVKKTGRLVIVHEAGKTMGPGAEIAAEITNRCFLNLHAPVKRIAGWE
;
A
#
# COMPACT_ATOMS: atom_id res chain seq x y z
N MET A 1 -2.64 -8.43 8.79
CA MET A 1 -3.09 -7.13 8.26
C MET A 1 -2.97 -6.08 9.36
N ALA A 2 -1.96 -5.20 9.30
CA ALA A 2 -1.69 -4.23 10.37
C ALA A 2 -2.76 -3.12 10.49
N ASN A 3 -3.56 -2.90 9.43
CA ASN A 3 -4.52 -1.80 9.33
C ASN A 3 -6.00 -2.25 9.34
N THR A 4 -6.28 -3.55 9.55
CA THR A 4 -7.65 -4.04 9.72
C THR A 4 -8.15 -3.84 11.13
N THR A 5 -9.44 -3.55 11.28
CA THR A 5 -10.12 -3.54 12.58
C THR A 5 -10.03 -4.92 13.21
N VAL A 6 -9.90 -4.98 14.54
CA VAL A 6 -9.78 -6.23 15.28
C VAL A 6 -11.00 -7.13 15.02
N LYS A 7 -10.76 -8.44 14.92
CA LYS A 7 -11.83 -9.44 14.73
C LYS A 7 -12.79 -9.38 15.93
N GLY A 8 -14.07 -9.18 15.66
CA GLY A 8 -15.09 -9.00 16.70
C GLY A 8 -15.54 -7.56 16.92
N ALA A 9 -14.90 -6.58 16.26
CA ALA A 9 -15.34 -5.20 16.34
C ALA A 9 -16.74 -5.02 15.72
N ILE A 10 -17.61 -4.37 16.48
CA ILE A 10 -19.01 -4.05 16.15
C ILE A 10 -19.04 -2.86 15.20
N HIS A 11 -19.96 -2.88 14.24
CA HIS A 11 -20.23 -1.74 13.38
C HIS A 11 -20.80 -0.55 14.17
N ILE A 12 -20.26 0.63 13.91
CA ILE A 12 -20.70 1.89 14.52
C ILE A 12 -21.33 2.75 13.42
N HIS A 13 -22.54 3.26 13.67
CA HIS A 13 -23.34 3.99 12.67
C HIS A 13 -23.51 3.22 11.35
N GLY A 14 -23.63 1.88 11.43
CA GLY A 14 -23.79 1.00 10.26
C GLY A 14 -22.54 0.82 9.39
N GLN A 15 -21.38 1.25 9.86
CA GLN A 15 -20.12 1.13 9.12
C GLN A 15 -18.97 0.65 10.03
N ASN A 16 -17.84 0.30 9.42
CA ASN A 16 -16.63 -0.05 10.18
C ASN A 16 -16.19 1.19 11.02
N PRO A 17 -15.84 1.06 12.31
CA PRO A 17 -15.49 2.20 13.16
C PRO A 17 -14.33 3.04 12.60
N GLN A 18 -13.34 2.41 11.96
CA GLN A 18 -12.26 3.15 11.30
C GLN A 18 -12.80 4.09 10.22
N PHE A 19 -13.94 3.79 9.59
CA PHE A 19 -14.51 4.60 8.53
C PHE A 19 -15.19 5.89 9.00
N LEU A 20 -15.27 6.10 10.31
CA LEU A 20 -15.61 7.40 10.90
C LEU A 20 -14.52 8.44 10.64
N VAL A 21 -13.29 8.02 10.33
CA VAL A 21 -12.23 8.90 9.83
C VAL A 21 -12.24 8.87 8.30
N GLU A 22 -12.24 10.04 7.65
CA GLU A 22 -12.30 10.12 6.19
C GLU A 22 -11.11 9.40 5.52
N LYS A 23 -11.37 8.75 4.37
CA LYS A 23 -10.39 7.93 3.66
C LYS A 23 -9.04 8.63 3.44
N VAL A 24 -9.07 9.93 3.11
CA VAL A 24 -7.86 10.73 2.86
C VAL A 24 -6.99 10.85 4.13
N ILE A 25 -7.62 11.11 5.28
CA ILE A 25 -6.92 11.25 6.56
C ILE A 25 -6.39 9.88 7.01
N ARG A 26 -7.19 8.81 6.90
CA ARG A 26 -6.73 7.45 7.23
C ARG A 26 -5.52 7.01 6.40
N THR A 27 -5.56 7.27 5.11
CA THR A 27 -4.45 6.90 4.21
C THR A 27 -3.16 7.58 4.66
N ARG A 28 -3.23 8.87 5.02
CA ARG A 28 -2.09 9.61 5.55
C ARG A 28 -1.61 9.11 6.90
N ILE A 29 -2.54 8.75 7.79
CA ILE A 29 -2.21 8.11 9.08
C ILE A 29 -1.45 6.82 8.82
N TRP A 30 -1.96 5.92 7.99
CA TRP A 30 -1.33 4.64 7.67
C TRP A 30 0.06 4.79 7.03
N GLU A 31 0.27 5.87 6.28
CA GLU A 31 1.56 6.18 5.66
C GLU A 31 2.58 6.81 6.63
N SER A 32 2.11 7.43 7.72
CA SER A 32 2.96 8.13 8.69
C SER A 32 3.93 7.20 9.42
N ALA A 33 5.12 7.73 9.74
CA ALA A 33 6.12 7.01 10.51
C ALA A 33 5.59 6.63 11.90
N TYR A 34 4.89 7.57 12.57
CA TYR A 34 4.29 7.32 13.88
C TYR A 34 3.33 6.13 13.87
N TRP A 35 2.45 6.00 12.87
CA TRP A 35 1.56 4.85 12.79
C TRP A 35 2.31 3.52 12.61
N LYS A 36 3.31 3.51 11.72
CA LYS A 36 4.08 2.31 11.40
C LYS A 36 4.98 1.84 12.55
N GLU A 37 5.52 2.78 13.32
CA GLU A 37 6.51 2.50 14.36
C GLU A 37 5.87 2.41 15.75
N GLN A 38 4.92 3.30 16.06
CA GLN A 38 4.37 3.47 17.41
C GLN A 38 2.97 2.87 17.55
N CYS A 39 2.16 2.84 16.48
CA CYS A 39 0.81 2.26 16.52
C CYS A 39 0.76 0.78 16.10
N PHE A 40 1.89 0.18 15.73
CA PHE A 40 1.96 -1.23 15.37
C PHE A 40 1.77 -2.09 16.61
N ALA A 41 0.91 -3.12 16.50
CA ALA A 41 0.60 -4.07 17.57
C ALA A 41 0.10 -3.49 18.91
N LEU A 42 -0.26 -2.20 19.00
CA LEU A 42 -0.89 -1.68 20.22
C LEU A 42 -2.22 -2.40 20.49
N THR A 43 -2.36 -2.86 21.73
CA THR A 43 -3.62 -3.25 22.37
C THR A 43 -4.21 -2.06 23.13
N ALA A 44 -5.42 -2.20 23.67
CA ALA A 44 -6.02 -1.17 24.51
C ALA A 44 -5.10 -0.80 25.68
N GLU A 45 -4.57 -1.78 26.40
CA GLU A 45 -3.71 -1.59 27.58
C GLU A 45 -2.42 -0.83 27.24
N SER A 46 -1.72 -1.27 26.18
CA SER A 46 -0.45 -0.64 25.76
C SER A 46 -0.61 0.73 25.10
N LEU A 47 -1.83 1.11 24.68
CA LEU A 47 -2.07 2.39 24.04
C LEU A 47 -1.91 3.56 25.01
N ILE A 48 -2.15 3.32 26.31
CA ILE A 48 -2.02 4.32 27.38
C ILE A 48 -0.61 4.91 27.38
N ASP A 49 0.42 4.07 27.27
CA ASP A 49 1.82 4.50 27.27
C ASP A 49 2.09 5.53 26.16
N LYS A 50 1.48 5.34 24.98
CA LYS A 50 1.60 6.27 23.85
C LYS A 50 0.71 7.49 23.97
N ALA A 51 -0.46 7.36 24.59
CA ALA A 51 -1.34 8.49 24.85
C ALA A 51 -0.75 9.47 25.89
N ILE A 52 0.07 8.98 26.82
CA ILE A 52 0.77 9.81 27.81
C ILE A 52 1.87 10.67 27.14
N GLU A 53 2.55 10.12 26.12
CA GLU A 53 3.59 10.84 25.35
C GLU A 53 3.01 11.99 24.48
N LEU A 54 1.68 12.05 24.31
CA LEU A 54 1.03 13.10 23.52
C LEU A 54 1.30 14.48 24.12
N ASN A 55 1.59 15.42 23.24
CA ASN A 55 1.92 16.80 23.59
C ASN A 55 0.99 17.83 22.95
N SER A 56 0.06 17.39 22.11
CA SER A 56 -0.96 18.22 21.47
C SER A 56 -2.12 17.38 20.94
N ILE A 57 -3.30 17.97 20.87
CA ILE A 57 -4.45 17.49 20.10
C ILE A 57 -4.41 18.07 18.68
N GLY A 58 -5.12 17.48 17.72
CA GLY A 58 -5.22 18.04 16.37
C GLY A 58 -5.48 17.00 15.28
N GLY A 59 -5.79 17.46 14.07
CA GLY A 59 -6.01 16.61 12.90
C GLY A 59 -4.74 16.45 12.08
N VAL A 60 -4.62 17.26 11.02
CA VAL A 60 -3.45 17.31 10.13
C VAL A 60 -2.73 18.67 10.23
N TYR A 61 -1.44 18.70 9.93
CA TYR A 61 -0.62 19.92 10.00
C TYR A 61 0.48 19.99 8.94
N GLY A 62 0.99 21.20 8.71
CA GLY A 62 2.09 21.44 7.77
C GLY A 62 1.78 20.94 6.36
N ASN A 63 2.61 20.06 5.80
CA ASN A 63 2.33 19.42 4.51
C ASN A 63 1.33 18.25 4.65
N GLN A 64 0.17 18.52 5.26
CA GLN A 64 -0.91 17.55 5.47
C GLN A 64 -0.50 16.28 6.23
N ARG A 65 0.45 16.41 7.16
CA ARG A 65 0.90 15.30 8.02
C ARG A 65 -0.12 15.06 9.13
N PRO A 66 -0.50 13.82 9.44
CA PRO A 66 -1.37 13.53 10.57
C PRO A 66 -0.63 13.80 11.88
N THR A 67 -1.35 14.25 12.90
CA THR A 67 -0.82 14.31 14.26
C THR A 67 -0.75 12.91 14.90
N ASP A 68 0.05 12.77 15.94
CA ASP A 68 0.10 11.56 16.76
C ASP A 68 -1.26 11.31 17.42
N PHE A 69 -1.96 12.38 17.81
CA PHE A 69 -3.31 12.34 18.39
C PHE A 69 -4.34 11.67 17.46
N ILE A 70 -4.43 12.13 16.20
CA ILE A 70 -5.37 11.55 15.23
C ILE A 70 -4.98 10.12 14.85
N SER A 71 -3.68 9.81 14.92
CA SER A 71 -3.16 8.47 14.69
C SER A 71 -3.57 7.52 15.82
N LEU A 72 -3.45 7.92 17.08
CA LEU A 72 -3.93 7.11 18.22
C LEU A 72 -5.47 7.00 18.24
N LEU A 73 -6.20 8.03 17.81
CA LEU A 73 -7.66 7.95 17.68
C LEU A 73 -8.06 6.87 16.67
N LEU A 74 -7.43 6.86 15.49
CA LEU A 74 -7.68 5.82 14.49
C LEU A 74 -7.31 4.43 15.04
N LYS A 75 -6.27 4.34 15.88
CA LYS A 75 -5.87 3.09 16.52
C LYS A 75 -6.91 2.60 17.53
N LEU A 76 -7.48 3.50 18.34
CA LEU A 76 -8.61 3.17 19.20
C LEU A 76 -9.82 2.68 18.40
N LEU A 77 -10.15 3.33 17.27
CA LEU A 77 -11.21 2.87 16.37
C LEU A 77 -10.92 1.51 15.73
N GLN A 78 -9.63 1.18 15.55
CA GLN A 78 -9.21 -0.13 15.06
C GLN A 78 -9.35 -1.22 16.13
N ILE A 79 -9.00 -0.92 17.38
CA ILE A 79 -9.03 -1.87 18.50
C ILE A 79 -10.46 -2.06 19.04
N GLN A 80 -11.23 -0.97 19.10
CA GLN A 80 -12.55 -0.88 19.72
C GLN A 80 -12.57 -1.44 21.15
N PRO A 81 -11.90 -0.76 22.12
CA PRO A 81 -11.84 -1.23 23.50
C PRO A 81 -13.24 -1.24 24.16
N GLU A 82 -13.36 -2.04 25.23
CA GLU A 82 -14.57 -2.09 26.06
C GLU A 82 -14.87 -0.71 26.69
N LYS A 83 -16.15 -0.47 26.94
CA LYS A 83 -16.66 0.83 27.43
C LYS A 83 -16.01 1.22 28.75
N GLU A 84 -15.79 0.27 29.64
CA GLU A 84 -15.19 0.43 30.97
C GLU A 84 -13.77 1.01 30.86
N ILE A 85 -12.98 0.55 29.88
CA ILE A 85 -11.61 1.03 29.66
C ILE A 85 -11.62 2.51 29.25
N LEU A 86 -12.56 2.91 28.40
CA LEU A 86 -12.68 4.30 27.95
C LEU A 86 -13.16 5.24 29.05
N ILE A 87 -14.05 4.76 29.92
CA ILE A 87 -14.47 5.49 31.12
C ILE A 87 -13.27 5.70 32.04
N GLU A 88 -12.45 4.68 32.28
CA GLU A 88 -11.21 4.83 33.06
C GLU A 88 -10.26 5.87 32.42
N TYR A 89 -10.07 5.84 31.09
CA TYR A 89 -9.24 6.85 30.40
C TYR A 89 -9.77 8.28 30.56
N LEU A 90 -11.09 8.42 30.63
CA LEU A 90 -11.74 9.70 30.86
C LEU A 90 -11.54 10.18 32.31
N MET A 91 -11.62 9.25 33.27
CA MET A 91 -11.54 9.53 34.70
C MET A 91 -10.13 9.84 35.18
N VAL A 92 -9.09 9.34 34.51
CA VAL A 92 -7.69 9.67 34.86
C VAL A 92 -7.41 11.15 34.60
N ASP A 93 -7.30 11.91 35.70
CA ASP A 93 -7.09 13.36 35.68
C ASP A 93 -5.63 13.76 35.57
N GLU A 94 -4.67 12.86 35.74
CA GLU A 94 -3.26 13.19 35.55
C GLU A 94 -2.93 13.46 34.05
N PHE A 95 -3.54 12.69 33.13
CA PHE A 95 -3.19 12.69 31.71
C PHE A 95 -4.23 13.38 30.83
N LYS A 96 -4.14 14.72 30.74
CA LYS A 96 -5.09 15.54 29.95
C LYS A 96 -5.23 15.14 28.48
N TYR A 97 -4.18 14.67 27.81
CA TYR A 97 -4.27 14.29 26.39
C TYR A 97 -4.90 12.91 26.18
N LEU A 98 -4.70 11.97 27.12
CA LEU A 98 -5.43 10.70 27.16
C LEU A 98 -6.93 10.96 27.36
N ARG A 99 -7.29 11.84 28.30
CA ARG A 99 -8.67 12.26 28.52
C ARG A 99 -9.30 12.87 27.26
N ALA A 100 -8.58 13.77 26.58
CA ALA A 100 -9.06 14.38 25.32
C ALA A 100 -9.24 13.32 24.21
N LEU A 101 -8.35 12.34 24.14
CA LEU A 101 -8.42 11.24 23.18
C LEU A 101 -9.64 10.36 23.44
N ALA A 102 -9.89 10.00 24.71
CA ALA A 102 -11.07 9.24 25.13
C ALA A 102 -12.36 10.01 24.85
N ALA A 103 -12.40 11.32 25.16
CA ALA A 103 -13.54 12.18 24.89
C ALA A 103 -13.92 12.21 23.39
N MET A 104 -12.93 12.36 22.51
CA MET A 104 -13.16 12.34 21.06
C MET A 104 -13.63 10.96 20.56
N TYR A 105 -13.07 9.88 21.09
CA TYR A 105 -13.52 8.53 20.76
C TYR A 105 -14.97 8.27 21.18
N ILE A 106 -15.33 8.62 22.43
CA ILE A 106 -16.68 8.50 22.97
C ILE A 106 -17.67 9.28 22.09
N ARG A 107 -17.34 10.53 21.75
CA ARG A 107 -18.17 11.38 20.88
C ARG A 107 -18.46 10.75 19.51
N MET A 108 -17.53 9.98 18.96
CA MET A 108 -17.68 9.35 17.65
C MET A 108 -18.46 8.03 17.70
N THR A 109 -18.47 7.34 18.83
CA THR A 109 -18.88 5.93 18.89
C THR A 109 -20.06 5.63 19.81
N PHE A 110 -20.31 6.45 20.83
CA PHE A 110 -21.33 6.16 21.84
C PHE A 110 -22.72 6.69 21.44
N PRO A 111 -23.80 6.16 22.03
CA PRO A 111 -25.14 6.71 21.88
C PRO A 111 -25.24 8.17 22.37
N PRO A 112 -26.12 9.00 21.79
CA PRO A 112 -26.20 10.43 22.12
C PRO A 112 -26.37 10.76 23.61
N VAL A 113 -27.22 10.03 24.34
CA VAL A 113 -27.44 10.24 25.79
C VAL A 113 -26.14 10.05 26.57
N GLU A 114 -25.44 8.94 26.33
CA GLU A 114 -24.18 8.64 27.02
C GLU A 114 -23.07 9.65 26.68
N VAL A 115 -23.04 10.16 25.45
CA VAL A 115 -22.09 11.20 25.05
C VAL A 115 -22.27 12.45 25.94
N TYR A 116 -23.51 12.89 26.17
CA TYR A 116 -23.76 14.03 27.04
C TYR A 116 -23.43 13.73 28.51
N GLU A 117 -23.84 12.58 29.03
CA GLU A 117 -23.58 12.18 30.42
C GLU A 117 -22.07 12.10 30.75
N LEU A 118 -21.26 11.60 29.82
CA LEU A 118 -19.83 11.41 30.02
C LEU A 118 -19.01 12.67 29.74
N LEU A 119 -19.37 13.47 28.72
CA LEU A 119 -18.54 14.58 28.28
C LEU A 119 -18.87 15.90 28.99
N GLU A 120 -20.12 16.17 29.33
CA GLU A 120 -20.47 17.45 29.98
C GLU A 120 -19.79 17.73 31.33
N PRO A 121 -19.53 16.73 32.20
CA PRO A 121 -18.75 16.95 33.40
C PRO A 121 -17.36 17.56 33.11
N LEU A 122 -16.79 17.30 31.93
CA LEU A 122 -15.50 17.83 31.51
C LEU A 122 -15.54 19.30 31.05
N LEU A 123 -16.73 19.91 30.91
CA LEU A 123 -16.85 21.36 30.71
C LEU A 123 -16.38 22.17 31.92
N LYS A 124 -16.06 21.51 33.04
CA LYS A 124 -15.44 22.10 34.23
C LYS A 124 -13.91 21.91 34.25
N ASP A 125 -13.34 21.20 33.27
CA ASP A 125 -11.89 20.96 33.16
C ASP A 125 -11.25 22.10 32.37
N TYR A 126 -10.62 23.05 33.07
CA TYR A 126 -9.99 24.23 32.46
C TYR A 126 -8.50 24.02 32.14
N ARG A 127 -8.05 22.76 32.01
CA ARG A 127 -6.64 22.51 31.73
C ARG A 127 -6.29 22.87 30.29
N LYS A 128 -5.14 23.53 30.16
CA LYS A 128 -4.57 23.97 28.87
C LYS A 128 -4.23 22.77 27.99
N LEU A 129 -4.77 22.76 26.78
CA LEU A 129 -4.43 21.84 25.71
C LEU A 129 -3.71 22.58 24.59
N ARG A 130 -2.65 21.98 24.06
CA ARG A 130 -1.99 22.49 22.86
C ARG A 130 -2.72 21.91 21.64
N LEU A 131 -3.24 22.77 20.77
CA LEU A 131 -3.87 22.37 19.51
C LEU A 131 -2.87 22.53 18.36
N ARG A 132 -2.69 21.49 17.56
CA ARG A 132 -1.91 21.51 16.32
C ARG A 132 -2.85 21.60 15.14
N ASN A 133 -2.68 22.63 14.32
CA ASN A 133 -3.42 22.82 13.07
C ASN A 133 -2.45 23.09 11.90
N MET A 134 -2.99 23.32 10.71
CA MET A 134 -2.20 23.66 9.52
C MET A 134 -1.35 24.93 9.68
N ALA A 135 -1.77 25.88 10.53
CA ALA A 135 -1.08 27.14 10.77
C ALA A 135 -0.01 27.05 11.88
N GLY A 136 0.06 25.95 12.64
CA GLY A 136 1.05 25.75 13.71
C GLY A 136 0.42 25.26 15.01
N TYR A 137 0.93 25.77 16.14
CA TYR A 137 0.38 25.47 17.46
C TYR A 137 -0.47 26.65 17.97
N SER A 138 -1.63 26.35 18.52
CA SER A 138 -2.46 27.29 19.28
C SER A 138 -2.79 26.72 20.65
N LEU A 139 -3.17 27.59 21.58
CA LEU A 139 -3.67 27.19 22.90
C LEU A 139 -5.19 27.05 22.82
N THR A 140 -5.71 26.00 23.45
CA THR A 140 -7.13 25.82 23.77
C THR A 140 -7.24 25.19 25.16
N PHE A 141 -8.44 24.93 25.63
CA PHE A 141 -8.70 24.36 26.94
C PHE A 141 -9.59 23.10 26.82
N MET A 142 -9.57 22.24 27.83
CA MET A 142 -10.32 20.98 27.78
C MET A 142 -11.84 21.22 27.68
N ASP A 143 -12.37 22.19 28.43
CA ASP A 143 -13.75 22.64 28.35
C ASP A 143 -14.12 23.14 26.94
N GLU A 144 -13.29 23.99 26.32
CA GLU A 144 -13.50 24.45 24.95
C GLU A 144 -13.48 23.30 23.94
N PHE A 145 -12.56 22.35 24.10
CA PHE A 145 -12.46 21.18 23.23
C PHE A 145 -13.69 20.27 23.36
N VAL A 146 -14.17 20.06 24.58
CA VAL A 146 -15.37 19.27 24.86
C VAL A 146 -16.62 19.97 24.32
N ASP A 147 -16.72 21.29 24.47
CA ASP A 147 -17.81 22.07 23.89
C ASP A 147 -17.83 21.95 22.36
N GLN A 148 -16.66 22.02 21.70
CA GLN A 148 -16.54 21.77 20.26
C GLN A 148 -16.99 20.35 19.88
N LEU A 149 -16.63 19.32 20.67
CA LEU A 149 -17.10 17.96 20.43
C LEU A 149 -18.63 17.86 20.48
N LEU A 150 -19.28 18.60 21.38
CA LEU A 150 -20.74 18.55 21.57
C LEU A 150 -21.52 19.43 20.58
N THR A 151 -20.92 20.50 20.06
CA THR A 151 -21.62 21.53 19.28
C THR A 151 -21.23 21.59 17.82
N GLU A 152 -19.97 21.29 17.47
CA GLU A 152 -19.45 21.44 16.12
C GLU A 152 -19.62 20.16 15.28
N GLU A 153 -19.77 20.35 13.97
CA GLU A 153 -19.85 19.23 13.01
C GLU A 153 -18.47 18.66 12.65
N ARG A 154 -17.39 19.43 12.87
CA ARG A 154 -16.03 19.06 12.50
C ARG A 154 -15.04 19.46 13.58
N VAL A 155 -14.29 18.48 14.09
CA VAL A 155 -13.24 18.68 15.11
C VAL A 155 -12.00 17.89 14.69
N CYS A 156 -10.81 18.48 14.87
CA CYS A 156 -9.52 17.89 14.47
C CYS A 156 -9.51 17.35 13.02
N ASP A 157 -10.03 18.15 12.09
CA ASP A 157 -10.15 17.85 10.65
C ASP A 157 -11.06 16.66 10.27
N ILE A 158 -11.77 16.05 11.23
CA ILE A 158 -12.71 14.95 11.01
C ILE A 158 -14.15 15.44 11.11
N ILE A 159 -15.03 14.98 10.22
CA ILE A 159 -16.48 15.15 10.36
C ILE A 159 -17.02 14.20 11.43
N LEU A 160 -17.65 14.77 12.47
CA LEU A 160 -18.25 13.99 13.55
C LEU A 160 -19.60 13.40 13.12
N PRO A 161 -19.98 12.20 13.59
CA PRO A 161 -21.33 11.68 13.43
C PRO A 161 -22.38 12.64 14.00
N ARG A 162 -23.57 12.67 13.38
CA ARG A 162 -24.67 13.53 13.83
C ARG A 162 -25.04 13.19 15.26
N LEU A 163 -25.08 14.20 16.11
CA LEU A 163 -25.53 14.12 17.49
C LEU A 163 -26.93 14.77 17.55
N ALA A 164 -27.89 14.07 18.16
CA ALA A 164 -29.19 14.67 18.43
C ALA A 164 -29.01 15.84 19.40
N LYS A 165 -29.73 16.94 19.17
CA LYS A 165 -29.67 18.11 20.05
C LYS A 165 -30.09 17.69 21.46
N ARG A 166 -29.40 18.23 22.47
CA ARG A 166 -29.69 17.96 23.88
C ARG A 166 -31.16 18.14 24.25
N GLU A 167 -31.77 19.27 23.87
CA GLU A 167 -33.18 19.59 24.15
C GLU A 167 -34.13 18.48 23.70
N VAL A 168 -33.85 17.88 22.53
CA VAL A 168 -34.66 16.78 21.99
C VAL A 168 -34.49 15.52 22.85
N LEU A 169 -33.28 15.23 23.34
CA LEU A 169 -33.00 14.07 24.18
C LEU A 169 -33.58 14.21 25.59
N GLU A 170 -33.64 15.42 26.14
CA GLU A 170 -34.31 15.70 27.42
C GLU A 170 -35.82 15.40 27.31
N GLU A 171 -36.44 15.73 26.18
CA GLU A 171 -37.87 15.47 25.93
C GLU A 171 -38.19 14.01 25.56
N THR A 172 -37.32 13.34 24.80
CA THR A 172 -37.64 12.05 24.16
C THR A 172 -36.97 10.83 24.80
N GLU A 173 -35.75 10.98 25.34
CA GLU A 173 -34.92 9.86 25.82
C GLU A 173 -34.57 9.96 27.32
N GLY A 174 -35.13 10.94 28.04
CA GLY A 174 -35.01 11.05 29.49
C GLY A 174 -33.66 11.55 29.99
N LEU A 175 -32.90 12.26 29.15
CA LEU A 175 -31.66 12.91 29.57
C LEU A 175 -31.95 13.93 30.68
N ALA A 176 -31.19 13.89 31.77
CA ALA A 176 -31.41 14.80 32.90
C ALA A 176 -31.23 16.27 32.46
N PRO A 177 -32.05 17.21 32.96
CA PRO A 177 -31.89 18.63 32.66
C PRO A 177 -30.49 19.12 33.00
N ARG A 178 -29.90 19.93 32.11
CA ARG A 178 -28.55 20.47 32.31
C ARG A 178 -28.47 21.33 33.58
N THR A 179 -27.70 20.91 34.57
CA THR A 179 -27.33 21.75 35.72
C THR A 179 -26.18 22.68 35.35
N SER A 180 -26.51 23.93 35.03
CA SER A 180 -25.48 24.97 34.82
C SER A 180 -24.82 25.33 36.16
N VAL A 181 -23.48 25.32 36.20
CA VAL A 181 -22.71 25.74 37.38
C VAL A 181 -23.00 27.21 37.73
N LEU A 182 -23.33 28.04 36.75
CA LEU A 182 -23.77 29.43 37.00
C LEU A 182 -25.15 29.49 37.66
N LEU A 183 -26.04 28.53 37.39
CA LEU A 183 -27.33 28.42 38.08
C LEU A 183 -27.15 27.90 39.51
N ASP A 184 -26.28 26.91 39.74
CA ASP A 184 -25.97 26.42 41.10
C ASP A 184 -25.20 27.47 41.95
N ALA A 185 -24.30 28.23 41.33
CA ALA A 185 -23.59 29.33 41.97
C ALA A 185 -24.50 30.55 42.26
N MET A 186 -25.46 30.85 41.36
CA MET A 186 -26.51 31.85 41.63
C MET A 186 -27.56 31.35 42.63
N ALA A 187 -27.79 30.04 42.73
CA ALA A 187 -28.70 29.42 43.69
C ALA A 187 -28.07 29.19 45.09
N GLY A 188 -26.82 29.63 45.30
CA GLY A 188 -26.22 29.73 46.64
C GLY A 188 -25.72 28.41 47.25
N LYS A 189 -25.44 27.37 46.45
CA LYS A 189 -24.77 26.16 46.97
C LYS A 189 -23.25 26.36 46.98
N SER A 190 -22.71 26.66 48.16
CA SER A 190 -21.27 26.79 48.39
C SER A 190 -20.52 25.47 48.10
N VAL A 191 -19.45 25.57 47.32
CA VAL A 191 -18.47 24.50 47.10
C VAL A 191 -17.70 24.29 48.40
N SER A 192 -17.86 23.13 49.05
CA SER A 192 -16.98 22.67 50.13
C SER A 192 -15.83 21.87 49.52
N ASP A 193 -14.62 22.41 49.65
CA ASP A 193 -13.38 21.66 49.54
C ASP A 193 -13.36 20.57 50.62
N ASP A 194 -13.07 19.32 50.26
CA ASP A 194 -12.56 18.31 51.19
C ASP A 194 -11.70 17.29 50.42
N GLU A 195 -10.42 17.24 50.83
CA GLU A 195 -9.46 16.19 50.52
C GLU A 195 -9.79 14.88 51.26
N ASP A 196 -9.10 13.81 50.83
CA ASP A 196 -8.92 12.50 51.48
C ASP A 196 -9.95 11.36 51.28
N GLY A 197 -9.38 10.20 50.90
CA GLY A 197 -9.59 8.98 51.68
C GLY A 197 -10.63 7.96 51.18
N ALA A 198 -10.15 7.01 50.40
CA ALA A 198 -10.59 5.61 50.31
C ALA A 198 -11.72 5.11 51.24
N LYS A 199 -12.81 4.58 50.66
CA LYS A 199 -13.28 3.16 50.78
C LYS A 199 -14.78 3.01 50.43
N LYS A 200 -15.02 2.16 49.44
CA LYS A 200 -16.14 1.22 49.25
C LYS A 200 -17.37 1.35 50.17
N THR A 201 -18.55 1.44 49.55
CA THR A 201 -19.69 0.56 49.88
C THR A 201 -20.54 0.26 48.65
N ARG A 202 -20.53 -1.02 48.24
CA ARG A 202 -21.50 -1.63 47.33
C ARG A 202 -22.86 -1.74 48.04
N LYS A 203 -23.96 -1.40 47.37
CA LYS A 203 -25.28 -2.01 47.65
C LYS A 203 -25.54 -3.12 46.63
N ARG A 204 -25.81 -4.29 47.19
CA ARG A 204 -26.12 -5.57 46.55
C ARG A 204 -27.49 -5.54 45.87
N SER A 205 -27.58 -6.19 44.71
CA SER A 205 -28.74 -6.95 44.28
C SER A 205 -28.69 -8.35 44.91
N GLU A 206 -29.85 -8.85 45.32
CA GLU A 206 -30.06 -10.22 45.82
C GLU A 206 -30.06 -11.23 44.68
N SER A 207 -29.45 -12.41 44.90
CA SER A 207 -30.19 -13.67 45.08
C SER A 207 -29.33 -14.93 44.85
N ILE A 208 -29.49 -15.87 45.79
CA ILE A 208 -29.52 -17.35 45.67
C ILE A 208 -28.20 -18.16 45.58
N HIS A 209 -28.01 -18.97 46.65
CA HIS A 209 -27.45 -20.34 46.82
C HIS A 209 -26.37 -20.86 45.82
N SER A 210 -25.30 -21.56 46.22
CA SER A 210 -25.19 -22.63 47.23
C SER A 210 -23.72 -23.01 47.49
N ASP A 211 -23.44 -23.39 48.75
CA ASP A 211 -22.58 -24.46 49.25
C ASP A 211 -21.15 -24.77 48.75
N ARG A 212 -20.31 -24.94 49.80
CA ARG A 212 -19.16 -25.85 49.97
C ARG A 212 -17.88 -25.50 49.21
N SER A 213 -16.66 -25.70 49.72
CA SER A 213 -16.10 -25.93 51.05
C SER A 213 -14.59 -26.12 50.82
N VAL A 214 -13.77 -25.63 51.75
CA VAL A 214 -12.55 -26.30 52.26
C VAL A 214 -11.21 -26.13 51.50
N SER A 215 -10.28 -25.46 52.23
CA SER A 215 -8.83 -25.74 52.41
C SER A 215 -7.86 -25.54 51.24
N ARG A 216 -6.56 -25.31 51.41
CA ARG A 216 -5.60 -24.77 52.41
C ARG A 216 -4.24 -24.90 51.69
N GLY A 217 -3.26 -24.09 52.08
CA GLY A 217 -1.82 -24.38 51.90
C GLY A 217 -1.11 -23.37 51.00
N ARG A 218 -0.54 -22.27 51.50
CA ARG A 218 0.76 -22.12 52.20
C ARG A 218 1.99 -22.64 51.44
N SER A 219 2.86 -21.72 51.02
CA SER A 219 4.26 -21.48 51.47
C SER A 219 5.06 -20.80 50.34
N LEU A 220 5.57 -19.57 50.51
CA LEU A 220 6.93 -19.20 50.97
C LEU A 220 8.03 -19.77 50.02
N SER A 221 8.94 -19.01 49.41
CA SER A 221 9.81 -17.99 50.02
C SER A 221 10.77 -17.36 48.97
N ARG A 222 11.21 -16.10 49.25
CA ARG A 222 12.60 -15.55 49.21
C ARG A 222 13.44 -15.68 47.90
N SER A 223 14.28 -14.73 47.46
CA SER A 223 14.96 -13.60 48.10
C SER A 223 15.73 -12.71 47.08
N SER A 224 15.71 -11.40 47.35
CA SER A 224 16.84 -10.44 47.49
C SER A 224 17.81 -10.02 46.35
N ARG A 225 17.95 -8.67 46.28
CA ARG A 225 19.19 -7.83 46.18
C ARG A 225 19.85 -7.73 44.79
N SER A 226 20.45 -6.62 44.34
CA SER A 226 20.97 -5.39 44.99
C SER A 226 21.14 -4.24 43.97
N ALA A 227 21.24 -3.02 44.49
CA ALA A 227 21.36 -1.73 43.79
C ALA A 227 22.81 -1.19 43.70
N LYS A 228 22.94 -0.06 42.95
CA LYS A 228 23.92 1.07 42.96
C LYS A 228 24.58 1.30 41.59
N SER A 229 24.88 2.51 41.10
CA SER A 229 24.74 3.92 41.55
C SER A 229 25.26 4.88 40.45
N SER A 230 24.72 6.11 40.38
CA SER A 230 25.36 7.45 40.19
C SER A 230 26.34 7.71 39.01
N SER A 231 26.46 8.87 38.34
CA SER A 231 26.29 10.30 38.73
C SER A 231 26.39 11.28 37.53
N ASN A 232 25.60 12.38 37.60
CA ASN A 232 25.90 13.82 37.40
C ASN A 232 26.36 14.50 36.08
N PHE A 233 25.50 15.47 35.67
CA PHE A 233 25.70 16.90 35.28
C PHE A 233 26.57 17.28 34.05
N VAL A 234 26.07 18.18 33.17
CA VAL A 234 26.20 19.66 33.20
C VAL A 234 25.30 20.30 32.12
N ASP A 235 24.81 21.49 32.45
CA ASP A 235 23.85 22.40 31.77
C ASP A 235 24.52 23.33 30.74
N MET A 236 23.78 23.79 29.71
CA MET A 236 24.04 25.08 29.04
C MET A 236 22.83 25.54 28.20
N GLN A 237 22.22 26.63 28.65
CA GLN A 237 21.23 27.44 27.93
C GLN A 237 21.92 28.40 26.96
N GLU A 238 21.27 28.71 25.83
CA GLU A 238 21.01 30.10 25.45
C GLU A 238 19.88 30.26 24.42
N ARG A 239 19.15 31.37 24.56
CA ARG A 239 17.91 31.75 23.87
C ARG A 239 18.21 32.54 22.60
N PHE A 240 17.34 32.47 21.58
CA PHE A 240 17.03 33.65 20.76
C PHE A 240 15.55 33.66 20.33
N VAL A 241 14.93 34.82 20.53
CA VAL A 241 13.54 35.19 20.20
C VAL A 241 13.57 36.19 19.05
N SER A 242 12.64 36.08 18.09
CA SER A 242 11.83 37.20 17.54
C SER A 242 11.14 36.79 16.22
N LYS A 243 9.80 36.83 16.19
CA LYS A 243 8.91 37.87 15.63
C LYS A 243 8.52 37.61 14.17
N SER A 244 7.27 37.19 13.98
CA SER A 244 6.51 37.34 12.74
C SER A 244 6.26 38.82 12.41
N PRO A 245 5.87 39.13 11.17
CA PRO A 245 4.50 39.62 11.02
C PRO A 245 3.76 39.07 9.79
N SER A 246 2.45 38.98 10.01
CA SER A 246 1.35 38.65 9.12
C SER A 246 1.15 39.64 7.98
N ARG A 247 0.60 39.17 6.85
CA ARG A 247 -0.25 39.97 5.98
C ARG A 247 -1.35 39.12 5.34
N SER A 248 -2.57 39.62 5.52
CA SER A 248 -3.85 39.18 5.01
C SER A 248 -4.05 39.57 3.54
N ARG A 249 -4.80 38.76 2.79
CA ARG A 249 -5.93 39.24 1.97
C ARG A 249 -6.78 38.10 1.42
N SER A 250 -8.08 38.32 1.54
CA SER A 250 -9.22 37.48 1.21
C SER A 250 -9.76 37.76 -0.20
N ARG A 251 -10.74 36.93 -0.62
CA ARG A 251 -11.67 36.99 -1.78
C ARG A 251 -11.28 36.06 -2.94
N SER A 252 -12.16 35.27 -3.56
CA SER A 252 -13.62 35.13 -3.48
C SER A 252 -14.08 33.78 -4.06
N ARG A 253 -15.26 33.37 -3.61
CA ARG A 253 -16.06 32.20 -4.00
C ARG A 253 -16.38 32.12 -5.51
N SER A 254 -16.53 30.89 -6.01
CA SER A 254 -17.60 30.55 -6.95
C SER A 254 -18.28 29.25 -6.52
N ARG A 255 -19.61 29.29 -6.43
CA ARG A 255 -20.53 28.21 -6.05
C ARG A 255 -21.29 27.82 -7.33
N TYR A 256 -21.30 26.54 -7.68
CA TYR A 256 -22.36 25.97 -8.52
C TYR A 256 -23.09 24.90 -7.69
N LEU A 257 -24.37 25.17 -7.45
CA LEU A 257 -25.34 24.28 -6.82
C LEU A 257 -25.91 23.34 -7.89
N TYR A 258 -25.98 22.04 -7.58
CA TYR A 258 -26.79 21.09 -8.32
C TYR A 258 -28.00 20.73 -7.44
N SER A 259 -29.21 21.09 -7.89
CA SER A 259 -30.45 20.67 -7.25
C SER A 259 -30.83 19.26 -7.74
N ARG A 260 -31.49 18.53 -6.84
CA ARG A 260 -31.87 17.13 -6.99
C ARG A 260 -33.39 17.04 -6.79
N SER A 261 -34.10 16.48 -7.76
CA SER A 261 -35.43 15.85 -7.64
C SER A 261 -35.78 15.27 -9.02
N GLY A 262 -36.45 14.14 -9.21
CA GLY A 262 -37.00 13.13 -8.33
C GLY A 262 -37.86 12.17 -9.18
N ARG A 263 -37.77 10.87 -8.88
CA ARG A 263 -38.78 9.79 -9.00
C ARG A 263 -39.46 9.45 -10.35
N TYR A 264 -39.28 8.16 -10.69
CA TYR A 264 -40.22 7.14 -11.20
C TYR A 264 -41.20 7.49 -12.32
N LEU A 265 -41.13 6.71 -13.41
CA LEU A 265 -42.29 6.11 -14.10
C LEU A 265 -41.85 4.93 -14.97
N SER A 266 -42.61 3.84 -14.86
CA SER A 266 -42.60 2.65 -15.71
C SER A 266 -43.24 2.93 -17.07
N ASN A 267 -42.68 2.39 -18.16
CA ASN A 267 -43.44 1.68 -19.19
C ASN A 267 -42.52 1.03 -20.24
N ALA A 268 -42.94 -0.14 -20.68
CA ALA A 268 -42.32 -0.93 -21.73
C ALA A 268 -42.71 -0.41 -23.12
N THR A 269 -41.73 -0.35 -24.03
CA THR A 269 -41.96 -0.48 -25.48
C THR A 269 -40.70 -0.97 -26.19
N ARG A 270 -40.86 -2.04 -26.97
CA ARG A 270 -39.90 -2.58 -27.93
C ARG A 270 -39.49 -1.53 -28.97
N GLY A 271 -38.22 -1.51 -29.37
CA GLY A 271 -37.80 -0.82 -30.59
C GLY A 271 -36.30 -0.80 -30.86
N ARG A 272 -35.86 -1.70 -31.75
CA ARG A 272 -34.63 -1.66 -32.59
C ARG A 272 -33.25 -1.73 -31.90
N LEU A 273 -32.71 -2.95 -31.94
CA LEU A 273 -31.28 -3.22 -31.99
C LEU A 273 -30.69 -2.60 -33.27
N LEU A 274 -29.79 -1.63 -33.11
CA LEU A 274 -28.77 -1.30 -34.10
C LEU A 274 -27.44 -1.79 -33.52
N SER A 275 -26.93 -2.89 -34.06
CA SER A 275 -25.57 -3.34 -33.80
C SER A 275 -24.60 -2.41 -34.53
N SER A 276 -23.96 -1.53 -33.78
CA SER A 276 -22.67 -0.95 -34.19
C SER A 276 -21.68 -1.20 -33.06
N SER A 277 -21.08 -2.38 -33.06
CA SER A 277 -19.90 -2.69 -32.25
C SER A 277 -18.69 -1.97 -32.85
N ALA A 278 -18.56 -0.69 -32.58
CA ALA A 278 -17.27 -0.01 -32.67
C ALA A 278 -16.63 -0.10 -31.28
N PRO A 279 -15.43 -0.72 -31.13
CA PRO A 279 -14.75 -0.70 -29.84
C PRO A 279 -14.45 0.75 -29.48
N LEU A 280 -14.85 1.15 -28.26
CA LEU A 280 -14.49 2.43 -27.67
C LEU A 280 -12.96 2.48 -27.57
N ARG A 281 -12.30 3.11 -28.55
CA ARG A 281 -10.87 3.45 -28.46
C ARG A 281 -10.73 4.42 -27.28
N SER A 282 -10.17 3.95 -26.17
CA SER A 282 -9.80 4.83 -25.06
C SER A 282 -8.89 5.94 -25.58
N GLU A 283 -9.25 7.20 -25.34
CA GLU A 283 -8.38 8.34 -25.67
C GLU A 283 -7.00 8.13 -25.03
N SER A 284 -5.98 7.97 -25.89
CA SER A 284 -4.64 7.57 -25.47
C SER A 284 -3.89 8.77 -24.89
N ILE A 285 -3.82 8.85 -23.57
CA ILE A 285 -2.98 9.83 -22.87
C ILE A 285 -1.51 9.39 -23.04
N GLU A 286 -0.71 10.22 -23.74
CA GLU A 286 0.74 10.00 -23.81
C GLU A 286 1.34 9.90 -22.40
N PRO A 287 2.27 8.97 -22.14
CA PRO A 287 2.92 8.89 -20.85
C PRO A 287 3.66 10.20 -20.55
N PRO A 288 3.63 10.70 -19.30
CA PRO A 288 4.51 11.79 -18.90
C PRO A 288 5.97 11.39 -19.15
N PRO A 289 6.88 12.36 -19.37
CA PRO A 289 8.30 12.08 -19.49
C PRO A 289 8.81 11.26 -18.30
N ALA A 290 9.83 10.43 -18.52
CA ALA A 290 10.44 9.55 -17.50
C ALA A 290 11.21 10.31 -16.40
N GLY A 291 10.74 11.47 -15.94
CA GLY A 291 11.40 12.37 -14.99
C GLY A 291 11.31 11.97 -13.51
N GLY A 292 11.12 10.67 -13.21
CA GLY A 292 11.02 10.15 -11.84
C GLY A 292 12.35 9.65 -11.26
N HIS A 293 12.27 8.88 -10.16
CA HIS A 293 13.37 8.36 -9.32
C HIS A 293 14.50 7.56 -10.02
N SER A 294 14.49 7.39 -11.34
CA SER A 294 15.55 6.70 -12.09
C SER A 294 15.90 7.47 -13.37
N THR A 295 16.63 8.57 -13.21
CA THR A 295 17.09 9.44 -14.30
C THR A 295 17.97 8.70 -15.32
N SER A 296 18.68 7.66 -14.88
CA SER A 296 19.52 6.82 -15.73
C SER A 296 18.72 6.04 -16.79
N VAL A 297 17.53 5.53 -16.44
CA VAL A 297 16.66 4.81 -17.39
C VAL A 297 16.15 5.77 -18.45
N ALA A 298 15.71 6.96 -18.04
CA ALA A 298 15.15 7.97 -18.95
C ALA A 298 16.14 8.43 -20.04
N GLN A 299 17.44 8.37 -19.75
CA GLN A 299 18.52 8.78 -20.65
C GLN A 299 19.21 7.61 -21.35
N SER A 300 18.74 6.38 -21.13
CA SER A 300 19.33 5.17 -21.69
C SER A 300 19.27 5.16 -23.22
N LEU A 301 20.40 4.80 -23.85
CA LEU A 301 20.49 4.62 -25.30
C LEU A 301 19.84 3.31 -25.76
N LEU A 302 19.44 2.45 -24.81
CA LEU A 302 18.78 1.19 -25.08
C LEU A 302 17.29 1.37 -25.42
N LEU A 303 16.66 2.48 -25.02
CA LEU A 303 15.23 2.74 -25.27
C LEU A 303 14.96 3.10 -26.74
N ARG A 304 13.82 2.64 -27.27
CA ARG A 304 13.43 2.90 -28.67
C ARG A 304 12.68 4.23 -28.80
N THR A 305 13.38 5.33 -29.01
CA THR A 305 12.76 6.66 -29.07
C THR A 305 12.03 6.96 -30.38
N THR A 306 12.35 6.26 -31.47
CA THR A 306 11.75 6.47 -32.81
C THR A 306 10.93 5.27 -33.28
N ARG A 307 9.95 5.53 -34.16
CA ARG A 307 9.09 4.51 -34.78
C ARG A 307 9.93 3.48 -35.53
N GLU A 308 10.89 3.92 -36.33
CA GLU A 308 11.73 3.04 -37.15
C GLU A 308 12.57 2.11 -36.30
N ALA A 309 13.10 2.61 -35.18
CA ALA A 309 13.90 1.80 -34.26
C ALA A 309 13.05 0.74 -33.54
N ALA A 310 11.80 1.07 -33.20
CA ALA A 310 10.86 0.12 -32.60
C ALA A 310 10.45 -0.99 -33.59
N LEU A 311 10.12 -0.63 -34.83
CA LEU A 311 9.70 -1.58 -35.86
C LEU A 311 10.83 -2.49 -36.38
N LYS A 312 12.09 -2.01 -36.34
CA LYS A 312 13.28 -2.79 -36.73
C LYS A 312 13.86 -3.64 -35.61
N THR A 313 13.12 -3.81 -34.51
CA THR A 313 13.61 -4.62 -33.39
C THR A 313 13.83 -6.07 -33.82
N SER A 314 15.02 -6.59 -33.53
CA SER A 314 15.37 -7.98 -33.81
C SER A 314 14.52 -8.97 -33.01
N GLY A 315 14.07 -10.05 -33.66
CA GLY A 315 13.35 -11.15 -33.01
C GLY A 315 11.84 -10.94 -32.89
N VAL A 316 11.30 -9.83 -33.40
CA VAL A 316 9.86 -9.60 -33.47
C VAL A 316 9.24 -10.53 -34.50
N THR A 317 8.20 -11.26 -34.07
CA THR A 317 7.33 -12.06 -34.95
C THR A 317 5.94 -11.45 -34.95
N TRP A 318 5.51 -10.90 -36.08
CA TRP A 318 4.20 -10.28 -36.23
C TRP A 318 3.09 -11.32 -36.39
N LYS A 319 1.92 -11.09 -35.79
CA LYS A 319 0.77 -12.02 -35.80
C LYS A 319 -0.43 -11.50 -36.57
N ASP A 320 -0.34 -10.29 -37.07
CA ASP A 320 -1.33 -9.64 -37.92
C ASP A 320 -0.68 -9.11 -39.20
N GLU A 321 -1.51 -8.86 -40.20
CA GLU A 321 -1.08 -8.20 -41.44
C GLU A 321 -0.91 -6.70 -41.20
N ALA A 322 0.04 -6.10 -41.92
CA ALA A 322 0.19 -4.65 -41.89
C ALA A 322 -1.00 -3.99 -42.61
N ASN A 323 -1.49 -2.89 -42.06
CA ASN A 323 -2.44 -1.99 -42.73
C ASN A 323 -1.80 -1.30 -43.95
N GLU A 324 -2.64 -0.65 -44.77
CA GLU A 324 -2.21 0.06 -45.99
C GLU A 324 -1.15 1.15 -45.73
N ASN A 325 -1.15 1.75 -44.53
CA ASN A 325 -0.21 2.79 -44.10
C ASN A 325 1.06 2.24 -43.40
N GLY A 326 1.18 0.91 -43.29
CA GLY A 326 2.22 0.24 -42.54
C GLY A 326 2.08 0.38 -41.01
N ARG A 327 2.83 -0.44 -40.28
CA ARG A 327 2.70 -0.62 -38.82
C ARG A 327 2.85 0.67 -38.02
N GLU A 328 1.98 0.84 -37.02
CA GLU A 328 1.95 2.02 -36.16
C GLU A 328 2.65 1.75 -34.82
N THR A 329 3.27 2.79 -34.26
CA THR A 329 3.82 2.76 -32.91
C THR A 329 3.20 3.85 -32.08
N ARG A 330 3.09 3.62 -30.77
CA ARG A 330 2.69 4.63 -29.80
C ARG A 330 3.78 4.76 -28.74
N LYS A 331 3.96 5.98 -28.23
CA LYS A 331 4.79 6.21 -27.07
C LYS A 331 4.10 5.61 -25.84
N MET A 332 4.71 4.60 -25.23
CA MET A 332 4.17 3.90 -24.06
C MET A 332 5.24 3.74 -23.00
N ASN A 333 4.81 3.79 -21.73
CA ASN A 333 5.62 3.24 -20.64
C ASN A 333 5.37 1.74 -20.45
N MET A 334 6.12 1.09 -19.54
CA MET A 334 6.02 -0.35 -19.38
C MET A 334 4.62 -0.78 -18.88
N TYR A 335 3.98 -0.09 -17.92
CA TYR A 335 2.63 -0.50 -17.49
C TYR A 335 1.60 -0.35 -18.62
N GLN A 336 1.71 0.69 -19.45
CA GLN A 336 0.86 0.88 -20.63
C GLN A 336 1.08 -0.23 -21.65
N SER A 337 2.33 -0.66 -21.87
CA SER A 337 2.64 -1.76 -22.79
C SER A 337 2.08 -3.12 -22.32
N LEU A 338 2.04 -3.36 -21.00
CA LEU A 338 1.44 -4.57 -20.41
C LEU A 338 -0.09 -4.54 -20.52
N ARG A 339 -0.70 -3.38 -20.27
CA ARG A 339 -2.14 -3.15 -20.52
C ARG A 339 -2.49 -3.43 -21.97
N ASP A 340 -1.69 -2.90 -22.89
CA ASP A 340 -1.89 -3.05 -24.32
C ASP A 340 -1.75 -4.52 -24.77
N ALA A 341 -0.76 -5.25 -24.25
CA ALA A 341 -0.64 -6.69 -24.46
C ALA A 341 -1.89 -7.47 -24.01
N MET A 342 -2.41 -7.18 -22.80
CA MET A 342 -3.63 -7.83 -22.31
C MET A 342 -4.85 -7.48 -23.17
N SER A 343 -5.00 -6.22 -23.59
CA SER A 343 -6.09 -5.80 -24.49
C SER A 343 -6.02 -6.53 -25.84
N VAL A 344 -4.84 -6.67 -26.44
CA VAL A 344 -4.64 -7.47 -27.67
C VAL A 344 -5.01 -8.93 -27.45
N ALA A 345 -4.54 -9.55 -26.36
CA ALA A 345 -4.87 -10.94 -26.04
C ALA A 345 -6.38 -11.15 -25.85
N MET A 346 -7.04 -10.27 -25.09
CA MET A 346 -8.48 -10.37 -24.81
C MET A 346 -9.37 -10.08 -26.03
N THR A 347 -8.88 -9.25 -26.96
CA THR A 347 -9.57 -8.97 -28.23
C THR A 347 -9.54 -10.17 -29.16
N LYS A 348 -8.43 -10.94 -29.17
CA LYS A 348 -8.25 -12.08 -30.08
C LYS A 348 -8.72 -13.40 -29.50
N ASP A 349 -8.82 -13.51 -28.18
CA ASP A 349 -9.24 -14.72 -27.49
C ASP A 349 -10.41 -14.41 -26.56
N ASP A 350 -11.62 -14.81 -26.95
CA ASP A 350 -12.84 -14.63 -26.17
C ASP A 350 -12.83 -15.41 -24.84
N THR A 351 -11.97 -16.43 -24.72
CA THR A 351 -11.83 -17.21 -23.49
C THR A 351 -10.90 -16.55 -22.47
N ALA A 352 -10.16 -15.51 -22.87
CA ALA A 352 -9.18 -14.85 -22.01
C ALA A 352 -9.84 -14.05 -20.89
N VAL A 353 -9.36 -14.24 -19.67
CA VAL A 353 -9.82 -13.54 -18.47
C VAL A 353 -8.61 -12.99 -17.69
N VAL A 354 -8.78 -11.81 -17.11
CA VAL A 354 -7.80 -11.15 -16.25
C VAL A 354 -8.39 -11.04 -14.85
N PHE A 355 -7.72 -11.61 -13.85
CA PHE A 355 -8.23 -11.60 -12.49
C PHE A 355 -7.10 -11.57 -11.46
N GLY A 356 -7.42 -11.07 -10.28
CA GLY A 356 -6.49 -10.92 -9.17
C GLY A 356 -7.02 -9.88 -8.20
N GLU A 357 -6.21 -9.49 -7.23
CA GLU A 357 -6.58 -8.44 -6.30
C GLU A 357 -6.58 -7.08 -7.01
N ASP A 358 -7.66 -6.31 -6.86
CA ASP A 358 -7.75 -4.91 -7.31
C ASP A 358 -7.62 -4.65 -8.83
N VAL A 359 -7.61 -5.69 -9.67
CA VAL A 359 -7.46 -5.55 -11.12
C VAL A 359 -8.63 -4.84 -11.81
N ALA A 360 -9.84 -4.89 -11.25
CA ALA A 360 -11.06 -4.40 -11.91
C ALA A 360 -11.12 -2.88 -12.03
N PHE A 361 -10.52 -2.12 -11.10
CA PHE A 361 -10.44 -0.65 -11.23
C PHE A 361 -9.20 -0.21 -12.03
N GLY A 362 -8.33 -1.15 -12.39
CA GLY A 362 -7.10 -0.91 -13.12
C GLY A 362 -5.83 -1.45 -12.48
N GLY A 363 -5.91 -2.04 -11.28
CA GLY A 363 -4.76 -2.55 -10.54
C GLY A 363 -3.97 -1.43 -9.86
N VAL A 364 -3.23 -1.78 -8.80
CA VAL A 364 -2.44 -0.82 -8.00
C VAL A 364 -1.33 -0.14 -8.81
N PHE A 365 -0.84 -0.79 -9.87
CA PHE A 365 0.14 -0.26 -10.81
C PHE A 365 -0.45 0.29 -12.13
N ARG A 366 -1.79 0.27 -12.28
CA ARG A 366 -2.52 0.67 -13.50
C ARG A 366 -2.36 -0.25 -14.71
N CYS A 367 -1.80 -1.45 -14.54
CA CYS A 367 -1.57 -2.40 -15.64
C CYS A 367 -2.87 -2.89 -16.29
N THR A 368 -4.02 -2.86 -15.59
CA THR A 368 -5.32 -3.32 -16.12
C THR A 368 -6.32 -2.17 -16.34
N MET A 369 -5.85 -0.92 -16.33
CA MET A 369 -6.69 0.28 -16.43
C MET A 369 -7.57 0.25 -17.69
N GLY A 370 -8.88 0.44 -17.49
CA GLY A 370 -9.87 0.49 -18.57
C GLY A 370 -10.29 -0.87 -19.13
N LEU A 371 -9.65 -1.99 -18.74
CA LEU A 371 -9.95 -3.30 -19.33
C LEU A 371 -11.32 -3.83 -18.90
N ALA A 372 -11.76 -3.53 -17.67
CA ALA A 372 -13.07 -3.96 -17.18
C ALA A 372 -14.23 -3.24 -17.88
N GLU A 373 -14.02 -1.98 -18.26
CA GLU A 373 -14.94 -1.20 -19.08
C GLU A 373 -14.98 -1.70 -20.54
N GLU A 374 -13.83 -2.11 -21.08
CA GLU A 374 -13.67 -2.56 -22.47
C GLU A 374 -14.21 -3.99 -22.70
N PHE A 375 -13.88 -4.93 -21.82
CA PHE A 375 -14.20 -6.37 -21.97
C PHE A 375 -15.28 -6.88 -21.01
N GLY A 376 -15.75 -6.02 -20.10
CA GLY A 376 -16.78 -6.35 -19.13
C GLY A 376 -16.25 -7.04 -17.86
N ARG A 377 -17.02 -6.89 -16.78
CA ARG A 377 -16.69 -7.42 -15.44
C ARG A 377 -16.69 -8.95 -15.33
N GLN A 378 -17.15 -9.66 -16.35
CA GLN A 378 -17.08 -11.13 -16.41
C GLN A 378 -15.71 -11.61 -16.87
N ARG A 379 -14.96 -10.77 -17.60
CA ARG A 379 -13.63 -11.09 -18.12
C ARG A 379 -12.51 -10.37 -17.38
N VAL A 380 -12.81 -9.27 -16.68
CA VAL A 380 -11.87 -8.58 -15.79
C VAL A 380 -12.50 -8.40 -14.42
N PHE A 381 -12.03 -9.14 -13.42
CA PHE A 381 -12.68 -9.17 -12.10
C PHE A 381 -11.71 -9.32 -10.93
N ASN A 382 -12.12 -8.78 -9.79
CA ASN A 382 -11.39 -8.92 -8.54
C ASN A 382 -11.61 -10.30 -7.92
N THR A 383 -10.57 -10.86 -7.34
CA THR A 383 -10.65 -12.04 -6.46
C THR A 383 -10.69 -11.63 -4.98
N PRO A 384 -11.08 -12.54 -4.07
CA PRO A 384 -10.74 -12.39 -2.66
C PRO A 384 -9.22 -12.31 -2.46
N LEU A 385 -8.80 -11.76 -1.32
CA LEU A 385 -7.39 -11.55 -0.98
C LEU A 385 -6.75 -12.87 -0.51
N THR A 386 -6.31 -13.70 -1.47
CA THR A 386 -5.73 -15.01 -1.22
C THR A 386 -4.94 -15.51 -2.43
N GLU A 387 -3.61 -15.43 -2.39
CA GLU A 387 -2.75 -15.75 -3.52
C GLU A 387 -2.80 -17.25 -3.88
N GLN A 388 -2.90 -18.13 -2.89
CA GLN A 388 -3.14 -19.56 -3.13
C GLN A 388 -4.48 -19.81 -3.83
N GLY A 389 -5.52 -19.05 -3.48
CA GLY A 389 -6.84 -19.17 -4.09
C GLY A 389 -6.83 -18.63 -5.52
N ILE A 390 -6.12 -17.53 -5.77
CA ILE A 390 -5.91 -16.97 -7.11
C ILE A 390 -5.22 -18.00 -8.00
N ALA A 391 -4.12 -18.59 -7.54
CA ALA A 391 -3.37 -19.59 -8.32
C ALA A 391 -4.19 -20.86 -8.57
N GLY A 392 -4.85 -21.41 -7.54
CA GLY A 392 -5.71 -22.59 -7.69
C GLY A 392 -6.90 -22.35 -8.62
N PHE A 393 -7.54 -21.17 -8.52
CA PHE A 393 -8.60 -20.76 -9.44
C PHE A 393 -8.08 -20.62 -10.88
N ALA A 394 -6.89 -20.03 -11.06
CA ALA A 394 -6.27 -19.88 -12.37
C ALA A 394 -5.96 -21.22 -13.04
N ILE A 395 -5.44 -22.19 -12.27
CA ILE A 395 -5.22 -23.57 -12.72
C ILE A 395 -6.54 -24.21 -13.14
N GLY A 396 -7.60 -24.06 -12.34
CA GLY A 396 -8.93 -24.53 -12.68
C GLY A 396 -9.45 -23.96 -14.00
N MET A 397 -9.39 -22.64 -14.17
CA MET A 397 -9.78 -21.96 -15.41
C MET A 397 -8.98 -22.46 -16.62
N ALA A 398 -7.66 -22.53 -16.50
CA ALA A 398 -6.78 -23.01 -17.57
C ALA A 398 -7.06 -24.47 -17.94
N SER A 399 -7.37 -25.33 -16.96
CA SER A 399 -7.72 -26.74 -17.19
C SER A 399 -9.03 -26.92 -17.96
N MET A 400 -9.92 -25.92 -17.90
CA MET A 400 -11.16 -25.86 -18.68
C MET A 400 -10.95 -25.21 -20.07
N GLY A 401 -9.70 -24.91 -20.44
CA GLY A 401 -9.34 -24.36 -21.75
C GLY A 401 -9.44 -22.84 -21.86
N HIS A 402 -9.72 -22.12 -20.77
CA HIS A 402 -9.68 -20.67 -20.74
C HIS A 402 -8.25 -20.14 -20.69
N THR A 403 -8.01 -19.01 -21.33
CA THR A 403 -6.76 -18.26 -21.14
C THR A 403 -6.82 -17.47 -19.84
N ALA A 404 -6.10 -17.94 -18.82
CA ALA A 404 -6.14 -17.42 -17.47
C ALA A 404 -4.93 -16.50 -17.22
N ILE A 405 -5.19 -15.18 -17.16
CA ILE A 405 -4.17 -14.16 -16.89
C ILE A 405 -4.34 -13.70 -15.43
N ALA A 406 -3.67 -14.38 -14.52
CA ALA A 406 -3.74 -14.09 -13.09
C ALA A 406 -2.72 -13.02 -12.68
N GLU A 407 -3.13 -12.06 -11.84
CA GLU A 407 -2.21 -11.11 -11.18
C GLU A 407 -1.98 -11.51 -9.72
N ILE A 408 -0.72 -11.67 -9.34
CA ILE A 408 -0.28 -11.63 -7.94
C ILE A 408 0.30 -10.24 -7.68
N GLN A 409 -0.24 -9.52 -6.69
CA GLN A 409 -0.07 -8.07 -6.57
C GLN A 409 1.39 -7.63 -6.39
N PHE A 410 2.24 -8.45 -5.77
CA PHE A 410 3.69 -8.29 -5.71
C PHE A 410 4.36 -9.66 -5.70
N ALA A 411 5.55 -9.78 -6.30
CA ALA A 411 6.28 -11.04 -6.34
C ALA A 411 6.64 -11.54 -4.93
N ASP A 412 6.80 -10.60 -4.00
CA ASP A 412 6.97 -10.82 -2.57
C ASP A 412 5.79 -11.61 -1.92
N TYR A 413 4.61 -11.57 -2.53
CA TYR A 413 3.39 -12.24 -2.07
C TYR A 413 3.08 -13.52 -2.86
N ILE A 414 3.98 -13.99 -3.73
CA ILE A 414 3.75 -15.22 -4.50
C ILE A 414 3.89 -16.50 -3.67
N TYR A 415 4.56 -16.43 -2.51
CA TYR A 415 4.88 -17.61 -1.71
C TYR A 415 3.68 -18.41 -1.17
N PRO A 416 2.55 -17.81 -0.76
CA PRO A 416 1.34 -18.58 -0.44
C PRO A 416 0.84 -19.41 -1.64
N ALA A 417 1.04 -18.95 -2.87
CA ALA A 417 0.69 -19.67 -4.09
C ALA A 417 1.73 -20.73 -4.51
N PHE A 418 2.87 -20.84 -3.82
CA PHE A 418 4.00 -21.66 -4.26
C PHE A 418 3.64 -23.14 -4.45
N ASP A 419 2.82 -23.71 -3.55
CA ASP A 419 2.36 -25.09 -3.68
C ASP A 419 1.52 -25.29 -4.96
N GLN A 420 0.56 -24.40 -5.23
CA GLN A 420 -0.24 -24.44 -6.46
C GLN A 420 0.63 -24.28 -7.72
N LEU A 421 1.62 -23.39 -7.70
CA LEU A 421 2.47 -23.17 -8.88
C LEU A 421 3.44 -24.33 -9.12
N VAL A 422 4.08 -24.84 -8.07
CA VAL A 422 5.15 -25.84 -8.18
C VAL A 422 4.63 -27.26 -8.22
N ASN A 423 3.67 -27.62 -7.36
CA ASN A 423 3.14 -28.98 -7.28
C ASN A 423 1.97 -29.24 -8.22
N GLU A 424 1.12 -28.23 -8.45
CA GLU A 424 -0.05 -28.39 -9.31
C GLU A 424 0.24 -27.93 -10.75
N ALA A 425 0.47 -26.62 -10.99
CA ALA A 425 0.58 -26.06 -12.33
C ALA A 425 1.74 -26.66 -13.14
N ALA A 426 2.97 -26.61 -12.59
CA ALA A 426 4.17 -27.08 -13.28
C ALA A 426 4.14 -28.59 -13.61
N LYS A 427 3.40 -29.39 -12.83
CA LYS A 427 3.33 -30.85 -13.00
C LYS A 427 2.06 -31.30 -13.70
N PHE A 428 1.12 -30.40 -14.00
CA PHE A 428 -0.24 -30.74 -14.46
C PHE A 428 -0.25 -31.58 -15.73
N ARG A 429 0.54 -31.18 -16.74
CA ARG A 429 0.70 -31.92 -18.00
C ARG A 429 1.42 -33.26 -17.80
N TYR A 430 2.46 -33.26 -16.99
CA TYR A 430 3.27 -34.46 -16.75
C TYR A 430 2.47 -35.53 -16.00
N ARG A 431 1.79 -35.17 -14.90
CA ARG A 431 1.03 -36.11 -14.07
C ARG A 431 -0.17 -36.73 -14.78
N SER A 432 -0.66 -36.11 -15.85
CA SER A 432 -1.76 -36.60 -16.66
C SER A 432 -1.31 -37.43 -17.88
N GLY A 433 0.01 -37.55 -18.12
CA GLY A 433 0.55 -38.15 -19.35
C GLY A 433 0.16 -37.38 -20.61
N GLY A 434 -0.02 -36.06 -20.51
CA GLY A 434 -0.43 -35.19 -21.61
C GLY A 434 -1.94 -35.14 -21.89
N ARG A 435 -2.78 -35.81 -21.10
CA ARG A 435 -4.25 -35.80 -21.29
C ARG A 435 -4.92 -34.49 -20.88
N TYR A 436 -4.35 -33.81 -19.88
CA TYR A 436 -4.81 -32.52 -19.39
C TYR A 436 -3.62 -31.59 -19.22
N ASP A 437 -3.82 -30.30 -19.43
CA ASP A 437 -2.79 -29.30 -19.19
C ASP A 437 -3.39 -27.96 -18.73
N VAL A 438 -2.51 -27.08 -18.26
CA VAL A 438 -2.83 -25.70 -17.89
C VAL A 438 -1.93 -24.74 -18.66
N GLY A 439 -1.65 -25.07 -19.94
CA GLY A 439 -0.72 -24.30 -20.76
C GLY A 439 -1.14 -22.85 -20.92
N LYS A 440 -2.45 -22.59 -20.97
CA LYS A 440 -3.00 -21.23 -21.10
C LYS A 440 -3.01 -20.42 -19.79
N LEU A 441 -2.18 -20.77 -18.82
CA LEU A 441 -2.02 -20.05 -17.57
C LEU A 441 -0.84 -19.08 -17.67
N THR A 442 -1.09 -17.80 -17.44
CA THR A 442 -0.04 -16.81 -17.20
C THR A 442 -0.27 -16.15 -15.85
N VAL A 443 0.71 -16.24 -14.96
CA VAL A 443 0.73 -15.53 -13.68
C VAL A 443 1.69 -14.36 -13.80
N ARG A 444 1.17 -13.15 -13.78
CA ARG A 444 1.97 -11.93 -13.85
C ARG A 444 2.10 -11.27 -12.49
N THR A 445 3.29 -10.74 -12.18
CA THR A 445 3.53 -10.13 -10.88
C THR A 445 4.63 -9.06 -10.90
N PRO A 446 4.44 -7.92 -10.20
CA PRO A 446 5.48 -6.90 -10.03
C PRO A 446 6.65 -7.41 -9.19
N SER A 447 7.87 -7.39 -9.75
CA SER A 447 9.11 -7.89 -9.14
C SER A 447 10.18 -6.79 -9.03
N MET A 448 11.31 -7.12 -8.40
CA MET A 448 12.53 -6.30 -8.27
C MET A 448 12.41 -5.06 -7.38
N SER A 449 13.54 -4.47 -7.03
CA SER A 449 13.60 -3.30 -6.14
C SER A 449 12.90 -2.08 -6.73
N VAL A 450 12.45 -1.17 -5.84
CA VAL A 450 11.82 0.10 -6.21
C VAL A 450 12.41 1.29 -5.44
N GLY A 451 13.60 1.10 -4.86
CA GLY A 451 14.30 2.09 -4.04
C GLY A 451 13.85 2.15 -2.57
N HIS A 452 12.55 2.06 -2.29
CA HIS A 452 11.99 2.20 -0.93
C HIS A 452 10.96 1.11 -0.57
N GLY A 453 11.04 -0.06 -1.21
CA GLY A 453 10.04 -1.14 -1.05
C GLY A 453 10.19 -1.95 0.25
N GLY A 454 11.30 -1.80 0.97
CA GLY A 454 11.60 -2.61 2.16
C GLY A 454 11.65 -4.10 1.82
N LEU A 455 11.29 -4.95 2.79
CA LEU A 455 11.38 -6.41 2.66
C LEU A 455 10.35 -7.04 1.73
N TYR A 456 9.17 -6.42 1.57
CA TYR A 456 7.99 -7.05 0.97
C TYR A 456 7.46 -6.33 -0.28
N HIS A 457 8.26 -5.43 -0.86
CA HIS A 457 7.98 -4.86 -2.19
C HIS A 457 9.25 -4.73 -3.03
N SER A 458 10.27 -5.54 -2.77
CA SER A 458 11.59 -5.43 -3.42
C SER A 458 12.19 -6.77 -3.84
N GLN A 459 11.52 -7.88 -3.55
CA GLN A 459 12.07 -9.20 -3.82
C GLN A 459 12.15 -9.51 -5.30
N SER A 460 13.12 -10.34 -5.65
CA SER A 460 13.35 -10.91 -6.97
C SER A 460 13.39 -12.44 -6.78
N PRO A 461 12.21 -13.11 -6.81
CA PRO A 461 12.10 -14.54 -6.47
C PRO A 461 12.38 -15.48 -7.64
N GLU A 462 12.99 -14.99 -8.73
CA GLU A 462 13.28 -15.80 -9.90
C GLU A 462 14.34 -16.87 -9.64
N GLY A 463 14.04 -18.11 -10.07
CA GLY A 463 15.03 -19.19 -10.16
C GLY A 463 15.85 -19.13 -11.46
N THR A 464 15.32 -18.46 -12.49
CA THR A 464 15.94 -18.30 -13.82
C THR A 464 15.66 -16.89 -14.34
N GLY A 465 16.66 -16.19 -14.86
CA GLY A 465 16.47 -14.84 -15.41
C GLY A 465 15.63 -14.82 -16.70
N GLY A 466 15.25 -13.62 -17.16
CA GLY A 466 14.47 -13.45 -18.39
C GLY A 466 13.55 -12.23 -18.44
N ASP A 467 13.50 -11.47 -17.35
CA ASP A 467 12.53 -10.40 -17.16
C ASP A 467 12.66 -9.25 -18.17
N PRO A 468 11.53 -8.68 -18.63
CA PRO A 468 11.53 -7.60 -19.61
C PRO A 468 12.26 -6.37 -19.07
N LYS A 469 13.20 -5.84 -19.86
CA LYS A 469 13.95 -4.62 -19.48
C LYS A 469 13.42 -3.35 -20.15
N LYS A 470 12.51 -3.48 -21.13
CA LYS A 470 12.00 -2.40 -22.00
C LYS A 470 10.50 -2.57 -22.19
N SER A 471 9.76 -1.48 -22.44
CA SER A 471 8.31 -1.49 -22.63
C SER A 471 7.88 -2.35 -23.83
N TYR A 472 8.54 -2.25 -24.98
CA TYR A 472 8.22 -3.09 -26.14
C TYR A 472 8.47 -4.58 -25.83
N GLN A 473 9.48 -4.88 -25.00
CA GLN A 473 9.75 -6.26 -24.57
C GLN A 473 8.68 -6.76 -23.62
N ALA A 474 8.22 -5.92 -22.70
CA ALA A 474 7.11 -6.25 -21.82
C ALA A 474 5.87 -6.66 -22.63
N LYS A 475 5.50 -5.90 -23.66
CA LYS A 475 4.38 -6.26 -24.55
C LYS A 475 4.62 -7.59 -25.28
N GLY A 476 5.72 -7.71 -26.02
CA GLY A 476 5.99 -8.88 -26.87
C GLY A 476 6.19 -10.17 -26.07
N LEU A 477 6.88 -10.10 -24.93
CA LEU A 477 7.10 -11.26 -24.06
C LEU A 477 5.83 -11.63 -23.29
N LEU A 478 5.00 -10.69 -22.86
CA LEU A 478 3.72 -11.01 -22.21
C LEU A 478 2.75 -11.67 -23.18
N LEU A 479 2.66 -11.17 -24.43
CA LEU A 479 1.86 -11.83 -25.47
C LEU A 479 2.36 -13.25 -25.76
N SER A 480 3.69 -13.43 -25.76
CA SER A 480 4.29 -14.76 -25.91
C SER A 480 3.99 -15.66 -24.72
N ALA A 481 4.02 -15.13 -23.49
CA ALA A 481 3.69 -15.87 -22.27
C ALA A 481 2.23 -16.33 -22.25
N ILE A 482 1.31 -15.45 -22.64
CA ILE A 482 -0.13 -15.74 -22.72
C ILE A 482 -0.43 -16.87 -23.72
N ARG A 483 0.37 -16.97 -24.78
CA ARG A 483 0.17 -17.93 -25.87
C ARG A 483 1.06 -19.17 -25.75
N ASP A 484 2.02 -19.17 -24.84
CA ASP A 484 2.89 -20.32 -24.62
C ASP A 484 2.02 -21.49 -24.16
N PRO A 485 2.23 -22.71 -24.69
CA PRO A 485 1.44 -23.87 -24.27
C PRO A 485 1.93 -24.43 -22.93
N ASN A 486 2.47 -23.62 -22.01
CA ASN A 486 2.92 -24.03 -20.69
C ASN A 486 2.57 -22.94 -19.67
N PRO A 487 2.33 -23.28 -18.39
CA PRO A 487 2.10 -22.26 -17.37
C PRO A 487 3.33 -21.35 -17.24
N VAL A 488 3.16 -20.04 -17.43
CA VAL A 488 4.24 -19.05 -17.37
C VAL A 488 4.08 -18.13 -16.17
N ILE A 489 5.17 -17.90 -15.44
CA ILE A 489 5.29 -16.79 -14.49
C ILE A 489 5.99 -15.63 -15.19
N PHE A 490 5.34 -14.47 -15.22
CA PHE A 490 5.83 -13.26 -15.87
C PHE A 490 6.14 -12.18 -14.83
N LEU A 491 7.43 -11.93 -14.60
CA LEU A 491 7.88 -10.95 -13.61
C LEU A 491 8.04 -9.58 -14.26
N GLU A 492 7.46 -8.56 -13.64
CA GLU A 492 7.42 -7.20 -14.17
C GLU A 492 8.31 -6.29 -13.32
N PRO A 493 9.46 -5.80 -13.82
CA PRO A 493 10.33 -4.95 -13.01
C PRO A 493 9.64 -3.64 -12.64
N LYS A 494 9.16 -3.54 -11.40
CA LYS A 494 8.17 -2.51 -11.01
C LYS A 494 8.72 -1.08 -11.08
N ILE A 495 10.03 -0.92 -10.91
CA ILE A 495 10.72 0.37 -11.08
C ILE A 495 10.66 0.88 -12.53
N LEU A 496 10.48 -0.03 -13.50
CA LEU A 496 10.40 0.28 -14.93
C LEU A 496 9.01 0.70 -15.41
N TYR A 497 7.96 0.45 -14.62
CA TYR A 497 6.56 0.76 -15.01
C TYR A 497 6.36 2.15 -15.58
N ARG A 498 6.99 3.16 -14.96
CA ARG A 498 6.86 4.57 -15.36
C ARG A 498 8.15 5.20 -15.89
N SER A 499 9.29 4.51 -15.78
CA SER A 499 10.60 5.04 -16.16
C SER A 499 11.05 4.60 -17.56
N SER A 500 10.67 3.40 -18.00
CA SER A 500 10.89 2.97 -19.39
C SER A 500 9.80 3.57 -20.26
N VAL A 501 10.10 4.60 -21.06
CA VAL A 501 9.17 5.24 -22.01
C VAL A 501 9.76 5.17 -23.41
N GLU A 502 9.08 4.50 -24.34
CA GLU A 502 9.58 4.30 -25.71
C GLU A 502 8.44 4.14 -26.72
N GLN A 503 8.77 4.12 -28.01
CA GLN A 503 7.87 3.74 -29.09
C GLN A 503 7.64 2.23 -29.05
N VAL A 504 6.37 1.83 -28.91
CA VAL A 504 5.94 0.44 -28.86
C VAL A 504 4.97 0.20 -30.02
N PRO A 505 5.15 -0.86 -30.85
CA PRO A 505 4.20 -1.19 -31.89
C PRO A 505 2.80 -1.46 -31.31
N ILE A 506 1.77 -0.92 -31.95
CA ILE A 506 0.35 -1.11 -31.53
C ILE A 506 -0.14 -2.48 -32.00
N ASP A 507 0.37 -2.95 -33.12
CA ASP A 507 0.04 -4.25 -33.71
C ASP A 507 0.38 -5.43 -32.78
N ASP A 508 -0.13 -6.60 -33.13
CA ASP A 508 0.11 -7.86 -32.43
C ASP A 508 1.45 -8.48 -32.84
N PHE A 509 2.32 -8.69 -31.86
CA PHE A 509 3.62 -9.32 -32.07
C PHE A 509 4.10 -10.10 -30.86
N GLU A 510 5.05 -10.97 -31.12
CA GLU A 510 5.71 -11.81 -30.11
C GLU A 510 7.22 -11.61 -30.13
N LEU A 511 7.83 -11.92 -28.99
CA LEU A 511 9.26 -12.05 -28.81
C LEU A 511 9.55 -13.44 -28.24
N PRO A 512 10.56 -14.16 -28.75
CA PRO A 512 10.83 -15.53 -28.32
C PRO A 512 11.21 -15.59 -26.83
N ILE A 513 10.51 -16.44 -26.08
CA ILE A 513 10.86 -16.79 -24.70
C ILE A 513 12.15 -17.61 -24.69
N GLY A 514 12.99 -17.44 -23.67
CA GLY A 514 14.24 -18.19 -23.51
C GLY A 514 15.37 -17.75 -24.45
N LYS A 515 15.21 -16.65 -25.19
CA LYS A 515 16.25 -16.11 -26.08
C LYS A 515 16.90 -14.85 -25.50
N ALA A 516 18.21 -14.93 -25.25
CA ALA A 516 19.00 -13.77 -24.85
C ALA A 516 19.23 -12.80 -26.02
N GLU A 517 19.38 -11.51 -25.70
CA GLU A 517 19.65 -10.43 -26.65
C GLU A 517 21.02 -9.81 -26.38
N VAL A 518 21.84 -9.65 -27.42
CA VAL A 518 23.10 -8.90 -27.32
C VAL A 518 22.81 -7.42 -27.55
N LEU A 519 22.79 -6.64 -26.47
CA LEU A 519 22.53 -5.19 -26.51
C LEU A 519 23.72 -4.39 -27.04
N THR A 520 24.92 -4.74 -26.55
CA THR A 520 26.16 -4.05 -26.86
C THR A 520 27.21 -5.08 -27.21
N LYS A 521 27.81 -4.97 -28.40
CA LYS A 521 28.95 -5.81 -28.77
C LYS A 521 30.21 -5.35 -28.05
N GLY A 522 31.02 -6.31 -27.62
CA GLY A 522 32.29 -6.09 -26.95
C GLY A 522 33.16 -7.34 -27.06
N ASN A 523 34.47 -7.18 -26.84
CA ASN A 523 35.43 -8.26 -27.03
C ASN A 523 36.15 -8.69 -25.75
N ASP A 524 36.09 -7.94 -24.64
CA ASP A 524 36.92 -8.20 -23.44
C ASP A 524 36.22 -8.88 -22.26
N VAL A 525 34.95 -8.56 -22.04
CA VAL A 525 34.13 -9.16 -20.98
C VAL A 525 32.68 -9.31 -21.45
N THR A 526 32.07 -10.45 -21.14
CA THR A 526 30.63 -10.64 -21.29
C THR A 526 29.95 -10.21 -20.00
N LEU A 527 29.06 -9.23 -20.07
CA LEU A 527 28.14 -8.87 -18.98
C LEU A 527 26.78 -9.51 -19.27
N LEU A 528 26.32 -10.37 -18.35
CA LEU A 528 25.02 -11.03 -18.45
C LEU A 528 24.10 -10.53 -17.35
N THR A 529 22.91 -10.06 -17.73
CA THR A 529 21.92 -9.52 -16.81
C THR A 529 20.52 -9.50 -17.45
N TYR A 530 19.49 -9.19 -16.66
CA TYR A 530 18.08 -9.11 -17.04
C TYR A 530 17.38 -8.05 -16.16
N GLY A 531 16.14 -7.64 -16.50
CA GLY A 531 15.38 -6.67 -15.72
C GLY A 531 16.05 -5.29 -15.55
N SER A 532 15.87 -4.65 -14.39
CA SER A 532 16.42 -3.32 -14.08
C SER A 532 17.95 -3.21 -14.06
N PRO A 533 18.73 -4.20 -13.59
CA PRO A 533 20.19 -4.12 -13.59
C PRO A 533 20.85 -3.93 -14.96
N VAL A 534 20.12 -4.14 -16.07
CA VAL A 534 20.55 -3.81 -17.43
C VAL A 534 21.03 -2.35 -17.53
N TYR A 535 20.32 -1.41 -16.92
CA TYR A 535 20.65 0.01 -16.97
C TYR A 535 21.88 0.35 -16.11
N THR A 536 22.09 -0.36 -15.00
CA THR A 536 23.33 -0.27 -14.22
C THR A 536 24.52 -0.78 -15.02
N CYS A 537 24.35 -1.88 -15.76
CA CYS A 537 25.39 -2.42 -16.64
C CYS A 537 25.70 -1.48 -17.82
N GLU A 538 24.69 -0.85 -18.41
CA GLU A 538 24.88 0.17 -19.47
C GLU A 538 25.76 1.34 -18.96
N ASN A 539 25.45 1.86 -17.77
CA ASN A 539 26.24 2.93 -17.15
C ASN A 539 27.68 2.48 -16.85
N ALA A 540 27.86 1.26 -16.34
CA ALA A 540 29.19 0.71 -16.09
C ALA A 540 30.02 0.58 -17.39
N ILE A 541 29.41 0.12 -18.49
CA ILE A 541 30.07 0.08 -19.81
C ILE A 541 30.45 1.49 -20.27
N SER A 542 29.57 2.48 -20.10
CA SER A 542 29.84 3.86 -20.47
C SER A 542 31.02 4.45 -19.69
N LEU A 543 31.06 4.22 -18.37
CA LEU A 543 32.17 4.61 -17.49
C LEU A 543 33.48 3.92 -17.88
N ILE A 544 33.46 2.65 -18.30
CA ILE A 544 34.66 1.94 -18.74
C ILE A 544 35.18 2.49 -20.09
N ARG A 545 34.28 2.88 -21.00
CA ARG A 545 34.67 3.46 -22.31
C ARG A 545 35.26 4.85 -22.19
N ASN A 546 34.75 5.66 -21.25
CA ASN A 546 35.20 7.02 -20.98
C ASN A 546 35.46 7.18 -19.49
N PRO A 547 36.56 6.62 -18.97
CA PRO A 547 36.82 6.62 -17.53
C PRO A 547 37.03 8.03 -16.99
N PRO A 548 36.28 8.44 -15.95
CA PRO A 548 36.68 9.61 -15.18
C PRO A 548 38.06 9.37 -14.54
N PRO A 549 38.82 10.44 -14.23
CA PRO A 549 40.14 10.32 -13.62
C PRO A 549 40.18 9.44 -12.35
N SER A 550 39.08 9.40 -11.61
CA SER A 550 38.91 8.59 -10.40
C SER A 550 38.95 7.08 -10.62
N ILE A 551 38.66 6.58 -11.84
CA ILE A 551 38.69 5.14 -12.15
C ILE A 551 39.63 4.79 -13.30
N ALA A 552 40.18 5.79 -14.01
CA ALA A 552 41.06 5.58 -15.16
C ALA A 552 42.26 4.69 -14.81
N HIS A 553 42.83 4.83 -13.61
CA HIS A 553 43.94 4.01 -13.12
C HIS A 553 43.58 2.53 -12.86
N LEU A 554 42.28 2.18 -12.83
CA LEU A 554 41.78 0.82 -12.66
C LEU A 554 41.55 0.11 -14.00
N ILE A 555 41.63 0.82 -15.13
CA ILE A 555 41.40 0.25 -16.46
C ILE A 555 42.75 -0.09 -17.10
N PRO A 556 43.08 -1.38 -17.27
CA PRO A 556 44.34 -1.77 -17.91
C PRO A 556 44.36 -1.34 -19.39
N GLU A 557 45.51 -0.86 -19.86
CA GLU A 557 45.71 -0.34 -21.23
C GLU A 557 45.62 -1.41 -22.33
N SER A 558 45.59 -2.71 -21.98
CA SER A 558 45.53 -3.80 -22.96
C SER A 558 44.57 -4.92 -22.57
N SER A 559 43.49 -5.06 -23.31
CA SER A 559 42.80 -6.34 -23.50
C SER A 559 42.18 -6.30 -24.89
N VAL A 560 42.59 -7.24 -25.75
CA VAL A 560 41.86 -7.56 -27.00
C VAL A 560 42.03 -9.06 -27.25
N LYS A 561 41.10 -9.87 -26.74
CA LYS A 561 40.75 -11.21 -27.23
C LYS A 561 39.33 -11.53 -26.77
N LYS A 562 38.55 -12.21 -27.63
CA LYS A 562 37.16 -12.66 -27.39
C LYS A 562 36.94 -13.03 -25.92
N THR A 563 35.86 -12.50 -25.33
CA THR A 563 35.81 -12.08 -23.92
C THR A 563 36.45 -13.04 -22.93
N GLY A 564 36.21 -14.35 -23.04
CA GLY A 564 36.79 -15.39 -22.16
C GLY A 564 36.54 -15.14 -20.66
N ARG A 565 35.70 -14.17 -20.33
CA ARG A 565 35.44 -13.63 -19.00
C ARG A 565 33.96 -13.30 -18.95
N LEU A 566 33.31 -13.69 -17.86
CA LEU A 566 31.89 -13.49 -17.64
C LEU A 566 31.65 -12.86 -16.27
N VAL A 567 30.82 -11.81 -16.26
CA VAL A 567 30.23 -11.24 -15.05
C VAL A 567 28.72 -11.33 -15.16
N ILE A 568 28.10 -11.94 -14.16
CA ILE A 568 26.65 -12.08 -14.04
C ILE A 568 26.16 -11.06 -13.01
N VAL A 569 25.12 -10.28 -13.36
CA VAL A 569 24.58 -9.21 -12.52
C VAL A 569 23.07 -9.40 -12.32
N HIS A 570 22.62 -9.49 -11.07
CA HIS A 570 21.20 -9.60 -10.70
C HIS A 570 20.90 -8.98 -9.32
N GLU A 571 19.64 -8.64 -9.03
CA GLU A 571 19.25 -8.05 -7.73
C GLU A 571 19.03 -9.11 -6.65
N ALA A 572 18.61 -10.32 -7.02
CA ALA A 572 18.38 -11.43 -6.10
C ALA A 572 19.62 -11.76 -5.25
N GLY A 573 19.41 -12.41 -4.12
CA GLY A 573 20.46 -12.83 -3.18
C GLY A 573 21.55 -13.65 -3.87
N LYS A 574 22.79 -13.48 -3.43
CA LYS A 574 23.95 -14.15 -4.04
C LYS A 574 23.89 -15.67 -3.89
N THR A 575 23.44 -16.19 -2.76
CA THR A 575 23.31 -17.64 -2.53
C THR A 575 21.98 -18.13 -3.08
N MET A 576 22.01 -19.25 -3.80
CA MET A 576 20.86 -19.85 -4.50
C MET A 576 20.18 -18.95 -5.55
N GLY A 577 20.70 -17.75 -5.81
CA GLY A 577 20.23 -16.89 -6.88
C GLY A 577 20.55 -17.45 -8.28
N PRO A 578 19.88 -16.95 -9.33
CA PRO A 578 19.96 -17.48 -10.69
C PRO A 578 21.37 -17.42 -11.28
N GLY A 579 22.20 -16.47 -10.82
CA GLY A 579 23.59 -16.41 -11.25
C GLY A 579 24.43 -17.62 -10.86
N ALA A 580 24.02 -18.39 -9.84
CA ALA A 580 24.74 -19.61 -9.45
C ALA A 580 24.63 -20.70 -10.53
N GLU A 581 23.41 -20.99 -11.00
CA GLU A 581 23.16 -21.99 -12.04
C GLU A 581 23.81 -21.59 -13.37
N ILE A 582 23.67 -20.33 -13.77
CA ILE A 582 24.29 -19.83 -15.00
C ILE A 582 25.81 -19.94 -14.93
N ALA A 583 26.42 -19.59 -13.79
CA ALA A 583 27.87 -19.71 -13.62
C ALA A 583 28.33 -21.16 -13.70
N ALA A 584 27.58 -22.09 -13.09
CA ALA A 584 27.87 -23.52 -13.16
C ALA A 584 27.80 -24.01 -14.60
N GLU A 585 26.74 -23.68 -15.33
CA GLU A 585 26.52 -24.19 -16.68
C GLU A 585 27.50 -23.61 -17.71
N ILE A 586 27.83 -22.32 -17.60
CA ILE A 586 28.87 -21.72 -18.45
C ILE A 586 30.24 -22.31 -18.13
N THR A 587 30.55 -22.54 -16.85
CA THR A 587 31.81 -23.18 -16.48
C THR A 587 31.91 -24.59 -17.06
N ASN A 588 30.83 -25.36 -17.00
CA ASN A 588 30.77 -26.71 -17.56
C ASN A 588 30.95 -26.71 -19.10
N ARG A 589 30.21 -25.86 -19.81
CA ARG A 589 30.21 -25.83 -21.29
C ARG A 589 31.41 -25.10 -21.90
N CYS A 590 31.98 -24.15 -21.19
CA CYS A 590 32.99 -23.23 -21.71
C CYS A 590 34.29 -23.23 -20.90
N PHE A 591 34.55 -24.29 -20.11
CA PHE A 591 35.70 -24.39 -19.22
C PHE A 591 37.03 -23.95 -19.87
N LEU A 592 37.33 -24.50 -21.06
CA LEU A 592 38.57 -24.22 -21.80
C LEU A 592 38.66 -22.80 -22.35
N ASN A 593 37.54 -22.07 -22.40
CA ASN A 593 37.48 -20.69 -22.91
C ASN A 593 37.52 -19.64 -21.79
N LEU A 594 37.46 -20.06 -20.51
CA LEU A 594 37.46 -19.13 -19.39
C LEU A 594 38.89 -18.72 -19.01
N HIS A 595 39.22 -17.45 -19.25
CA HIS A 595 40.48 -16.81 -18.85
C HIS A 595 40.47 -16.32 -17.40
N ALA A 596 39.31 -16.30 -16.74
CA ALA A 596 39.15 -15.95 -15.34
C ALA A 596 37.90 -16.64 -14.77
N PRO A 597 37.82 -16.84 -13.43
CA PRO A 597 36.61 -17.34 -12.80
C PRO A 597 35.40 -16.45 -13.10
N VAL A 598 34.24 -17.06 -13.35
CA VAL A 598 32.97 -16.34 -13.51
C VAL A 598 32.69 -15.53 -12.26
N LYS A 599 32.43 -14.22 -12.41
CA LYS A 599 32.08 -13.33 -11.30
C LYS A 599 30.58 -13.13 -11.23
N ARG A 600 30.06 -13.01 -10.01
CA ARG A 600 28.65 -12.77 -9.72
C ARG A 600 28.53 -11.52 -8.85
N ILE A 601 27.82 -10.52 -9.34
CA ILE A 601 27.48 -9.29 -8.63
C ILE A 601 25.98 -9.37 -8.34
N ALA A 602 25.64 -9.54 -7.06
CA ALA A 602 24.31 -9.89 -6.61
C ALA A 602 23.96 -9.12 -5.32
N GLY A 603 22.68 -9.13 -4.94
CA GLY A 603 22.24 -8.66 -3.62
C GLY A 603 22.92 -9.42 -2.48
N TRP A 604 23.04 -8.76 -1.33
CA TRP A 604 23.55 -9.38 -0.11
C TRP A 604 22.57 -10.42 0.45
N GLU A 605 23.06 -11.23 1.38
CA GLU A 605 22.28 -12.25 2.10
C GLU A 605 21.52 -11.65 3.28
#